data_AF-A0A2V8MGA4-F1
#
_entry.id   AF-A0A2V8MGA4-F1
#
_cell.length_a   1.000
_cell.length_b   1.000
_cell.length_c   1.000
_cell.angle_alpha   90.00
_cell.angle_beta   90.00
_cell.angle_gamma   90.00
#
_symmetry.space_group_name_H-M   'P 1'
#
loop_
_entity.id
_entity.type
_entity.pdbx_description
1 polymer ?
#
loop_
_entity_poly.entity_id
_entity_poly.type
_entity_poly.pdbx_seq_one_letter_code
_entity_poly.pdbx_strand_id
1 'polypeptide(L)'
;MNDLSANARTRAQALRAVAEDADLVGAESNRAFVLMQFFGYLRRNPNDPQDSNYTGYDFWLTKLNQFNGNFVNAEMVKAFITSIEYRQRFGP
;
A
#
# COMPACT_ATOMS: atom_id res chain seq x y z
N MET A 1 -5.94 15.05 20.79
CA MET A 1 -6.18 13.97 21.76
C MET A 1 -6.86 14.45 23.08
N ASN A 2 -7.59 15.57 23.10
CA ASN A 2 -8.25 16.07 24.33
C ASN A 2 -9.78 15.82 24.41
N ASP A 3 -10.41 15.28 23.38
CA ASP A 3 -11.88 15.04 23.37
C ASP A 3 -12.28 13.69 23.99
N LEU A 4 -11.32 12.79 24.21
CA LEU A 4 -11.59 11.41 24.65
C LEU A 4 -11.86 11.30 26.17
N SER A 5 -11.45 12.29 26.96
CA SER A 5 -11.56 12.29 28.42
C SER A 5 -12.83 12.96 28.96
N ALA A 6 -13.63 13.61 28.11
CA ALA A 6 -14.75 14.47 28.54
C ALA A 6 -16.16 13.91 28.26
N ASN A 7 -16.34 12.62 27.95
CA ASN A 7 -17.63 12.05 27.50
C ASN A 7 -18.22 12.75 26.25
N ALA A 8 -17.40 13.40 25.42
CA ALA A 8 -17.87 14.19 24.28
C ALA A 8 -18.27 13.36 23.04
N ARG A 9 -17.94 12.06 23.00
CA ARG A 9 -18.24 11.15 21.87
C ARG A 9 -18.66 9.77 22.35
N THR A 10 -19.72 9.22 21.75
CA THR A 10 -20.09 7.80 21.89
C THR A 10 -19.00 6.90 21.29
N ARG A 11 -18.95 5.62 21.69
CA ARG A 11 -18.02 4.64 21.10
C ARG A 11 -18.12 4.59 19.57
N ALA A 12 -19.33 4.70 19.02
CA ALA A 12 -19.56 4.74 17.57
C ALA A 12 -18.96 6.00 16.91
N GLN A 13 -19.06 7.17 17.56
CA GLN A 13 -18.45 8.42 17.06
C GLN A 13 -16.92 8.39 17.15
N ALA A 14 -16.36 7.77 18.19
CA ALA A 14 -14.92 7.57 18.29
C ALA A 14 -14.40 6.63 17.20
N LEU A 15 -15.08 5.50 16.96
CA LEU A 15 -14.75 4.56 15.87
C LEU A 15 -14.85 5.22 14.50
N ARG A 16 -15.91 5.98 14.23
CA ARG A 16 -16.06 6.73 12.98
C ARG A 16 -14.92 7.73 12.78
N ALA A 17 -14.57 8.48 13.82
CA ALA A 17 -13.49 9.47 13.75
C ALA A 17 -12.13 8.83 13.43
N VAL A 18 -11.86 7.62 13.93
CA VAL A 18 -10.64 6.87 13.58
C VAL A 18 -10.71 6.36 12.14
N ALA A 19 -11.85 5.82 11.72
CA ALA A 19 -12.03 5.28 10.37
C ALA A 19 -11.95 6.36 9.27
N GLU A 20 -12.37 7.59 9.59
CA GLU A 20 -12.35 8.75 8.68
C GLU A 20 -11.07 9.59 8.82
N ASP A 21 -10.11 9.16 9.65
CA ASP A 21 -8.86 9.87 9.85
C ASP A 21 -8.04 9.91 8.54
N ALA A 22 -7.64 11.11 8.14
CA ALA A 22 -6.97 11.33 6.86
C ALA A 22 -5.63 10.58 6.75
N ASP A 23 -4.92 10.41 7.88
CA ASP A 23 -3.65 9.67 7.90
C ASP A 23 -3.91 8.18 7.71
N LEU A 24 -4.99 7.65 8.31
CA LEU A 24 -5.42 6.26 8.09
C LEU A 24 -5.81 6.03 6.63
N VAL A 25 -6.63 6.92 6.06
CA VAL A 25 -7.05 6.85 4.66
C VAL A 25 -5.84 6.88 3.73
N GLY A 26 -4.87 7.77 3.98
CA GLY A 26 -3.64 7.85 3.21
C GLY A 26 -2.79 6.58 3.30
N ALA A 27 -2.60 6.06 4.53
CA ALA A 27 -1.83 4.84 4.77
C ALA A 27 -2.43 3.62 4.07
N GLU A 28 -3.75 3.41 4.19
CA GLU A 28 -4.44 2.29 3.55
C GLU A 28 -4.52 2.44 2.03
N SER A 29 -4.66 3.67 1.52
CA SER A 29 -4.62 3.93 0.07
C SER A 29 -3.27 3.55 -0.53
N ASN A 30 -2.16 3.88 0.13
CA ASN A 30 -0.82 3.51 -0.33
C ASN A 30 -0.62 1.99 -0.30
N ARG A 31 -1.06 1.31 0.75
CA ARG A 31 -1.04 -0.17 0.85
C ARG A 31 -1.82 -0.82 -0.28
N ALA A 32 -3.06 -0.38 -0.49
CA ALA A 32 -3.94 -0.87 -1.54
C ALA A 32 -3.37 -0.61 -2.94
N PHE A 33 -2.76 0.56 -3.15
CA PHE A 33 -2.12 0.89 -4.43
C PHE A 33 -0.97 -0.07 -4.75
N VAL A 34 -0.08 -0.35 -3.79
CA VAL A 34 1.02 -1.32 -3.99
C VAL A 34 0.46 -2.70 -4.31
N LEU A 35 -0.55 -3.16 -3.57
CA LEU A 35 -1.19 -4.45 -3.81
C LEU A 35 -1.79 -4.56 -5.22
N MET A 36 -2.45 -3.50 -5.69
CA MET A 36 -3.02 -3.45 -7.04
C MET A 36 -1.94 -3.63 -8.12
N GLN A 37 -0.73 -3.10 -7.94
CA GLN A 37 0.36 -3.29 -8.90
C GLN A 37 0.83 -4.74 -8.99
N PHE A 38 0.87 -5.47 -7.87
CA PHE A 38 1.18 -6.91 -7.87
C PHE A 38 0.11 -7.69 -8.65
N PHE A 39 -1.17 -7.39 -8.44
CA PHE A 39 -2.25 -8.02 -9.20
C PHE A 39 -2.23 -7.67 -10.68
N GLY A 40 -2.06 -6.40 -11.03
CA GLY A 40 -2.10 -5.92 -12.41
C GLY A 40 -0.92 -6.42 -13.24
N TYR A 41 0.30 -6.34 -12.70
CA TYR A 41 1.51 -6.69 -13.46
C TYR A 41 1.94 -8.14 -13.25
N LEU A 42 1.95 -8.64 -12.02
CA LEU A 42 2.50 -9.96 -11.72
C LEU A 42 1.43 -11.07 -11.63
N ARG A 43 0.15 -10.69 -11.60
CA ARG A 43 -1.01 -11.60 -11.48
C ARG A 43 -0.90 -12.56 -10.28
N ARG A 44 -0.32 -12.09 -9.18
CA ARG A 44 -0.08 -12.88 -7.96
C ARG A 44 -0.23 -12.05 -6.70
N ASN A 45 -0.44 -12.72 -5.57
CA ASN A 45 -0.31 -12.07 -4.27
C ASN A 45 1.17 -11.75 -3.97
N PRO A 46 1.47 -10.73 -3.15
CA PRO A 46 2.85 -10.40 -2.81
C PRO A 46 3.61 -11.49 -2.06
N ASN A 47 2.89 -12.42 -1.42
CA ASN A 47 3.41 -13.56 -0.66
C ASN A 47 3.06 -14.92 -1.29
N ASP A 48 2.70 -14.96 -2.57
CA ASP A 48 2.52 -16.24 -3.27
C ASP A 48 3.83 -17.03 -3.26
N PRO A 49 3.82 -18.38 -3.31
CA PRO A 49 4.91 -19.27 -2.88
C PRO A 49 6.31 -19.03 -3.48
N GLN A 50 6.39 -18.23 -4.55
CA GLN A 50 7.64 -17.82 -5.20
C GLN A 50 8.36 -16.71 -4.41
N ASP A 51 7.65 -15.96 -3.58
CA ASP A 51 8.17 -15.06 -2.55
C ASP A 51 7.75 -15.62 -1.18
N SER A 52 8.69 -16.17 -0.41
CA SER A 52 8.39 -16.73 0.92
C SER A 52 8.12 -15.65 1.98
N ASN A 53 8.07 -14.36 1.61
CA ASN A 53 7.90 -13.24 2.51
C ASN A 53 7.26 -12.02 1.80
N TYR A 54 7.00 -10.96 2.56
CA TYR A 54 6.44 -9.70 2.06
C TYR A 54 7.52 -8.67 1.68
N THR A 55 8.79 -9.06 1.56
CA THR A 55 9.91 -8.10 1.43
C THR A 55 9.76 -7.20 0.18
N GLY A 56 9.29 -7.73 -0.94
CA GLY A 56 9.01 -6.93 -2.13
C GLY A 56 7.89 -5.91 -1.92
N TYR A 57 6.82 -6.31 -1.25
CA TYR A 57 5.71 -5.42 -0.91
C TYR A 57 6.15 -4.30 0.04
N ASP A 58 6.84 -4.65 1.13
CA ASP A 58 7.30 -3.71 2.14
C ASP A 58 8.32 -2.70 1.57
N PHE A 59 9.19 -3.16 0.68
CA PHE A 59 10.11 -2.29 -0.05
C PHE A 59 9.35 -1.22 -0.86
N TRP A 60 8.37 -1.63 -1.66
CA TRP A 60 7.60 -0.71 -2.49
C TRP A 60 6.70 0.22 -1.69
N LEU A 61 6.09 -0.28 -0.62
CA LEU A 61 5.31 0.54 0.30
C LEU A 61 6.18 1.60 0.99
N THR A 62 7.36 1.21 1.46
CA THR A 62 8.32 2.14 2.07
C THR A 62 8.75 3.21 1.08
N LYS A 63 9.09 2.82 -0.16
CA LYS A 63 9.48 3.76 -1.21
C LYS A 63 8.33 4.71 -1.56
N LEU A 64 7.11 4.22 -1.72
CA LEU A 64 5.94 5.06 -2.01
C LEU A 64 5.70 6.09 -0.89
N ASN A 65 5.83 5.67 0.37
CA ASN A 65 5.71 6.57 1.52
C ASN A 65 6.83 7.62 1.55
N GLN A 66 8.07 7.29 1.20
CA GLN A 66 9.17 8.26 1.09
C GLN A 66 8.92 9.36 0.05
N PHE A 67 8.14 9.05 -0.98
CA PHE A 67 7.74 9.99 -2.01
C PHE A 67 6.32 10.56 -1.81
N ASN A 68 5.78 10.49 -0.59
CA ASN A 68 4.45 11.03 -0.24
C ASN A 68 3.32 10.52 -1.16
N GLY A 69 3.34 9.24 -1.52
CA GLY A 69 2.33 8.66 -2.42
C GLY A 69 2.55 8.96 -3.90
N ASN A 70 3.59 9.70 -4.28
CA ASN A 70 3.90 9.97 -5.68
C ASN A 70 4.57 8.74 -6.32
N PHE A 71 3.75 7.90 -6.97
CA PHE A 71 4.19 6.67 -7.62
C PHE A 71 5.13 6.89 -8.82
N VAL A 72 5.08 8.07 -9.45
CA VAL A 72 5.99 8.45 -10.54
C VAL A 72 7.39 8.66 -9.99
N ASN A 73 7.51 9.44 -8.91
CA ASN A 73 8.79 9.67 -8.23
C ASN A 73 9.32 8.40 -7.56
N ALA A 74 8.43 7.53 -7.07
CA ALA A 74 8.80 6.21 -6.56
C ALA A 74 9.24 5.23 -7.67
N GLU A 75 9.10 5.60 -8.95
CA GLU A 75 9.37 4.76 -10.13
C GLU A 75 8.70 3.38 -10.10
N MET A 76 7.57 3.24 -9.38
CA MET A 76 6.96 1.93 -9.11
C MET A 76 6.54 1.22 -10.39
N VAL A 77 5.70 1.85 -11.21
CA VAL A 77 5.13 1.23 -12.43
C VAL A 77 6.23 0.76 -13.39
N LYS A 78 7.25 1.60 -13.58
CA LYS A 78 8.41 1.29 -14.42
C LYS A 78 9.13 0.04 -13.91
N ALA A 79 9.37 -0.03 -12.61
CA ALA A 79 10.10 -1.14 -12.00
C ALA A 79 9.36 -2.48 -12.12
N PHE A 80 8.03 -2.50 -11.98
CA PHE A 80 7.22 -3.72 -12.19
C PHE A 80 7.33 -4.23 -13.64
N ILE A 81 7.17 -3.36 -14.64
CA ILE A 81 7.23 -3.75 -16.06
C ILE A 81 8.65 -4.19 -16.48
N THR A 82 9.68 -3.55 -15.93
CA THR A 82 11.08 -3.90 -16.24
C THR A 82 11.62 -5.06 -15.41
N SER A 83 10.88 -5.52 -14.40
CA SER A 83 11.31 -6.61 -13.54
C SER A 83 11.61 -7.87 -14.36
N ILE A 84 12.65 -8.60 -13.94
CA ILE A 84 13.05 -9.85 -14.60
C ILE A 84 11.88 -10.84 -14.59
N GLU A 85 11.13 -10.91 -13.49
CA GLU A 85 9.95 -11.77 -13.36
C GLU A 85 8.87 -11.43 -14.39
N TYR A 86 8.50 -10.15 -14.53
CA TYR A 86 7.50 -9.75 -15.52
C TYR A 86 7.95 -10.08 -16.94
N ARG A 87 9.22 -9.79 -17.28
CA ARG A 87 9.76 -10.09 -18.61
C ARG A 87 9.83 -11.60 -18.89
N GLN A 88 10.21 -12.41 -17.91
CA GLN A 88 10.29 -13.86 -18.07
C GLN A 88 8.92 -14.52 -18.22
N ARG A 89 7.86 -13.94 -17.65
CA ARG A 89 6.51 -14.52 -17.69
C ARG A 89 5.63 -13.96 -18.80
N PHE A 90 5.77 -12.67 -19.09
CA PHE A 90 4.81 -11.91 -19.91
C PHE A 90 5.49 -10.99 -20.93
N GLY A 91 6.83 -11.00 -21.02
CA GLY A 91 7.55 -10.31 -22.09
C GLY A 91 7.47 -11.05 -23.43
N PRO A 92 7.79 -10.40 -24.56
CA PRO A 92 7.85 -11.01 -25.89
C PRO A 92 8.91 -12.13 -25.99
#